data_AF-F8UHF2-F1
#
_entry.id   AF-F8UHF2-F1
#
_cell.length_a   1.000
_cell.length_b   1.000
_cell.length_c   1.000
_cell.angle_alpha   90.00
_cell.angle_beta   90.00
_cell.angle_gamma   90.00
#
_symmetry.space_group_name_H-M   'P 1'
#
loop_
_entity.id
_entity.type
_entity.pdbx_description
1 polymer ?
#
loop_
_entity_poly.entity_id
_entity_poly.type
_entity_poly.pdbx_seq_one_letter_code
_entity_poly.pdbx_strand_id
1 'polypeptide(L)' 'MECALRSTFAVTLLLPLTTLQAQSPDTPPGWTMPRTEYGHPNLQGMWGNRTQTPMERPEALGEQRTYTEAEALAMEQSL' A
#
# COMPACT_ATOMS: atom_id res chain seq x y z
N MET A 1 -7.13 -30.19 -56.07
CA MET A 1 -8.55 -29.83 -56.24
C MET A 1 -9.30 -30.54 -55.12
N GLU A 2 -9.29 -29.94 -53.94
CA GLU A 2 -10.44 -29.28 -53.29
C GLU A 2 -10.96 -30.20 -52.18
N CYS A 3 -10.52 -29.95 -50.95
CA CYS A 3 -11.35 -30.06 -49.74
C CYS A 3 -10.53 -29.53 -48.55
N ALA A 4 -10.05 -28.30 -48.67
CA ALA A 4 -10.07 -27.42 -47.52
C ALA A 4 -11.52 -27.35 -47.02
N LEU A 5 -11.71 -27.06 -45.73
CA LEU A 5 -13.01 -26.77 -45.09
C LEU A 5 -13.70 -27.96 -44.41
N ARG A 6 -13.06 -28.61 -43.43
CA ARG A 6 -13.80 -29.12 -42.26
C ARG A 6 -12.94 -29.01 -41.01
N SER A 7 -13.50 -28.38 -39.99
CA SER A 7 -12.98 -28.31 -38.63
C SER A 7 -11.91 -27.24 -38.40
N THR A 8 -12.35 -25.99 -38.51
CA THR A 8 -11.93 -24.93 -37.57
C THR A 8 -12.14 -25.47 -36.16
N PHE A 9 -11.15 -26.19 -35.63
CA PHE A 9 -11.04 -26.44 -34.20
C PHE A 9 -11.06 -25.06 -33.57
N ALA A 10 -12.18 -24.78 -32.89
CA ALA A 10 -12.35 -23.60 -32.07
C ALA A 10 -11.05 -23.41 -31.28
N VAL A 11 -10.27 -22.40 -31.68
CA VAL A 11 -9.14 -21.91 -30.89
C VAL A 11 -9.82 -21.31 -29.67
N THR A 12 -10.00 -22.16 -28.67
CA THR A 12 -10.58 -21.84 -27.39
C THR A 12 -9.72 -20.72 -26.81
N LEU A 13 -10.28 -19.52 -26.81
CA LEU A 13 -9.75 -18.32 -26.19
C LEU A 13 -9.52 -18.62 -24.71
N LEU A 14 -8.31 -19.04 -24.37
CA LEU A 14 -7.89 -19.30 -23.00
C LEU A 14 -7.56 -17.94 -22.35
N LEU A 15 -8.60 -17.22 -21.91
CA LEU A 15 -8.41 -16.14 -20.94
C LEU A 15 -7.86 -16.77 -19.65
N PRO A 16 -6.69 -16.33 -19.13
CA PRO A 16 -6.31 -16.72 -17.78
C PRO A 16 -7.32 -16.07 -16.82
N LEU A 17 -8.13 -16.90 -16.15
CA LEU A 17 -8.83 -16.50 -14.94
C LEU A 17 -7.76 -16.26 -13.86
N THR A 18 -7.13 -15.10 -13.88
CA THR A 18 -6.38 -14.61 -12.72
C THR A 18 -7.40 -14.42 -11.60
N THR A 19 -7.34 -15.30 -10.61
CA THR A 19 -8.09 -15.13 -9.37
C THR A 19 -7.69 -13.79 -8.75
N LEU A 20 -8.60 -12.82 -8.74
CA LEU A 20 -8.51 -11.66 -7.85
C LEU A 20 -8.51 -12.22 -6.42
N GLN A 21 -7.33 -12.45 -5.83
CA GLN A 21 -7.26 -12.68 -4.40
C GLN A 21 -7.57 -11.35 -3.71
N ALA A 22 -8.74 -11.29 -3.08
CA ALA A 22 -9.07 -10.23 -2.15
C ALA A 22 -8.03 -10.24 -1.02
N GLN A 23 -7.31 -9.14 -0.83
CA GLN A 23 -6.36 -8.97 0.26
C GLN A 23 -7.14 -8.90 1.57
N SER A 24 -7.30 -10.05 2.23
CA SER A 24 -7.83 -10.11 3.59
C SER A 24 -6.67 -9.83 4.55
N PRO A 25 -6.85 -8.95 5.56
CA PRO A 25 -5.82 -8.70 6.55
C PRO A 25 -5.48 -10.00 7.29
N ASP A 26 -4.18 -10.28 7.44
CA ASP A 26 -3.68 -11.42 8.21
C ASP A 26 -4.02 -11.18 9.69
N THR A 27 -5.12 -11.81 10.13
CA THR A 27 -5.76 -11.54 11.40
C THR A 27 -5.64 -12.79 12.27
N PRO A 28 -5.15 -12.68 13.52
CA PRO A 28 -5.06 -13.84 14.41
C PRO A 28 -6.42 -14.55 14.56
N PRO A 29 -6.44 -15.90 14.65
CA PRO A 29 -7.68 -16.64 14.82
C PRO A 29 -8.41 -16.19 16.09
N GLY A 30 -9.67 -15.78 15.94
CA GLY A 30 -10.52 -15.32 17.05
C GLY A 30 -10.44 -13.82 17.36
N TRP A 31 -9.67 -13.02 16.62
CA TRP A 31 -9.71 -11.57 16.79
C TRP A 31 -10.95 -10.97 16.12
N THR A 32 -11.65 -10.10 16.86
CA THR A 32 -12.80 -9.33 16.36
C THR A 32 -12.54 -7.85 16.56
N MET A 33 -12.75 -7.04 15.51
CA MET A 33 -12.56 -5.59 15.58
C MET A 33 -13.46 -4.96 16.66
N PRO A 34 -12.88 -4.27 17.67
CA PRO A 34 -13.68 -3.61 18.71
C PRO A 34 -14.50 -2.47 18.10
N ARG A 35 -15.70 -2.24 18.62
CA ARG A 35 -16.63 -1.21 18.14
C ARG A 35 -16.99 -0.23 19.26
N THR A 36 -17.35 1.00 18.87
CA THR A 36 -17.93 2.01 19.76
C THR A 36 -19.42 1.73 19.98
N GLU A 37 -20.05 2.46 20.90
CA GLU A 37 -21.50 2.36 21.18
C GLU A 37 -22.39 2.69 19.96
N TYR A 38 -21.85 3.44 19.00
CA TYR A 38 -22.49 3.77 17.72
C TYR A 38 -22.20 2.74 16.61
N GLY A 39 -21.48 1.66 16.92
CA GLY A 39 -21.17 0.58 15.98
C GLY A 39 -19.97 0.83 15.05
N HIS A 40 -19.26 1.95 15.19
CA HIS A 40 -18.06 2.25 14.40
C HIS A 40 -16.82 1.53 14.96
N PRO A 41 -15.78 1.27 14.15
CA PRO A 41 -14.50 0.77 14.65
C PRO A 41 -13.95 1.63 15.79
N ASN A 42 -13.53 0.98 16.88
CA ASN A 42 -12.94 1.68 18.01
C ASN A 42 -11.45 1.91 17.76
N LEU A 43 -11.10 3.14 17.36
CA LEU A 43 -9.74 3.61 17.12
C LEU A 43 -9.16 4.40 18.31
N GLN A 44 -9.76 4.25 19.50
CA GLN A 44 -9.24 4.89 20.71
C GLN A 44 -7.92 4.25 21.14
N GLY A 45 -7.04 5.03 21.75
CA GLY A 45 -5.71 4.58 22.19
C GLY A 45 -4.70 5.72 22.26
N MET A 46 -3.45 5.37 22.56
CA MET A 46 -2.34 6.33 22.56
C MET A 46 -1.79 6.48 21.14
N TRP A 47 -2.04 7.62 20.52
CA TRP A 47 -1.48 7.99 19.21
C TRP A 47 -0.21 8.80 19.43
N GLY A 48 0.90 8.35 18.84
CA GLY A 48 2.14 9.12 18.82
C GLY A 48 2.14 10.14 17.67
N ASN A 49 2.85 11.24 17.85
CA ASN A 49 3.04 12.30 16.86
C ASN A 49 4.51 12.37 16.37
N ARG A 50 5.23 11.25 16.39
CA ARG A 50 6.64 11.20 15.99
C ARG A 50 6.73 11.32 14.47
N THR A 51 7.06 12.51 13.98
CA THR A 51 7.40 12.76 12.58
C THR A 51 8.90 13.00 12.47
N GLN A 52 9.52 12.46 11.43
CA GLN A 52 10.93 12.74 11.13
C GLN A 52 11.11 14.18 10.65
N THR A 53 10.18 14.65 9.82
CA THR A 53 10.18 16.02 9.33
C THR A 53 9.53 16.94 10.38
N PRO A 54 10.25 17.99 10.84
CA PRO A 54 9.66 18.99 11.73
C PRO A 54 8.58 19.80 10.98
N MET A 55 7.59 20.28 11.74
CA MET A 55 6.49 21.07 11.18
C MET A 55 6.92 22.47 10.74
N GLU A 56 7.99 22.99 11.36
CA GLU A 56 8.60 24.28 11.06
C GLU A 56 9.97 24.07 10.44
N ARG A 57 10.38 24.99 9.56
CA ARG A 57 11.72 24.93 8.94
C ARG A 57 12.79 25.23 9.99
N PRO A 58 13.81 24.36 10.15
CA PRO A 58 14.96 24.66 11.00
C PRO A 58 15.67 25.95 10.57
N GLU A 59 15.95 26.85 11.52
CA GLU A 59 16.62 28.14 11.28
C GLU A 59 17.99 27.97 10.60
N ALA A 60 18.70 26.88 10.93
CA ALA A 60 20.01 26.57 10.38
C ALA A 60 20.03 26.41 8.84
N LEU A 61 18.89 26.12 8.22
CA LEU A 61 18.79 25.95 6.77
C LEU A 61 18.72 27.28 6.02
N GLY A 62 18.25 28.36 6.65
CA GLY A 62 18.09 29.67 6.01
C GLY A 62 17.45 29.60 4.62
N GLU A 63 18.20 30.03 3.60
CA GLU A 63 17.78 30.08 2.19
C GLU A 63 18.03 28.76 1.41
N GLN A 64 18.55 27.72 2.07
CA GLN A 64 18.79 26.42 1.44
C GLN A 64 17.46 25.83 0.94
N ARG A 65 17.40 25.56 -0.37
CA ARG A 65 16.17 25.11 -1.03
C ARG A 65 16.00 23.60 -1.03
N THR A 66 17.11 22.86 -1.02
CA THR A 66 17.12 21.40 -1.19
C THR A 66 18.22 20.78 -0.35
N TYR A 67 17.94 19.60 0.20
CA TYR A 67 18.97 18.73 0.75
C TYR A 67 19.71 17.99 -0.37
N THR A 68 20.98 17.69 -0.11
CA THR A 68 21.70 16.67 -0.85
C THR A 68 21.22 15.28 -0.44
N GLU A 69 21.48 14.28 -1.28
CA GLU A 69 21.13 12.89 -0.98
C GLU A 69 21.78 12.39 0.33
N ALA A 70 23.04 12.78 0.57
CA ALA A 70 23.76 12.41 1.79
C ALA A 70 23.12 13.03 3.06
N GLU A 71 22.66 14.28 3.00
CA GLU A 71 21.98 14.94 4.13
C GLU A 71 20.63 14.30 4.42
N ALA A 72 19.86 13.96 3.39
CA ALA A 72 18.58 13.26 3.54
C ALA A 72 18.76 11.88 4.19
N LEU A 73 19.74 11.10 3.73
CA LEU A 73 20.08 9.81 4.33
C LEU A 73 20.51 9.92 5.80
N ALA A 74 21.28 10.96 6.15
CA ALA A 74 21.67 11.21 7.53
C ALA A 74 20.47 11.53 8.43
N MET A 75 19.48 12.30 7.92
CA MET A 75 18.23 12.54 8.64
C MET A 75 17.42 11.25 8.83
N GLU A 76 17.37 10.39 7.82
CA GLU A 76 16.65 9.11 7.89
C GLU A 76 17.18 8.17 8.96
N GLN A 77 18.50 8.16 9.16
CA GLN A 77 19.19 7.33 10.14
C GLN A 77 19.09 7.84 11.59
N SER A 78 18.53 9.03 11.82
CA SER A 78 18.51 9.68 13.14
C SER A 78 17.32 9.32 14.03
N LEU A 79 16.45 8.40 13.60
CA LEU A 79 15.31 7.85 14.36
C LEU A 79 15.71 6.68 15.26
#